data_AF-A0A0G3BQ94-F1
#
_entry.id   AF-A0A0G3BQ94-F1
#
_cell.length_a   1.000
_cell.length_b   1.000
_cell.length_c   1.000
_cell.angle_alpha   90.00
_cell.angle_beta   90.00
_cell.angle_gamma   90.00
#
_symmetry.space_group_name_H-M   'P 1'
#
loop_
_entity.id
_entity.type
_entity.pdbx_description
1 polymer ?
#
loop_
_entity_poly.entity_id
_entity_poly.type
_entity_poly.pdbx_seq_one_letter_code
_entity_poly.pdbx_strand_id
1 'polypeptide(L)'
;MLEAGRRNNKKDDYDKRMEVFAQEMVEGDDEYKAELLDEVLKRDKNAFNSWLKADRLHNVTDEGRIKPTERNTVFQGMTAGIEGDHFNAEAIPVQFIHDSHDPALIASYIELQDTGERDGFERSLTAFAGVSDGRMYGFVTDPDNQSVIRDFTLAVQDHQDWYESQTLDRFQITTSLYGASVHEFEAPITFSEGQLRTMRMGFEHNNGLKTDGELLLAYPDRLERNEAVTQQYSQLSQNMGHLVGPDNANWATFAVWASDEIGRNLEGGLGIELGELGGGDPRYWLSVGNSKLISDIGPAFQHFNEVFADPANRTMSFDEFWSSFESEWGDRGISYLDGKQDRELDLRNAFKAYHEAMQLRQQEVDLASNGPGHEQDIEALADRRSELMLYANTLVGLQEQEIVQPEVEEGMQTLADLGPVNPKGAAAPWVDFHVPGDKPGSERRFDTDSDFPVSGDRVNLDGQFTTVGGETVELDEVLHDRLVSLRGDNKDPSDPDSAATDHWERYGDRMTYIYHLFAEYQRDDSLFTSPRVAFESRAKALNNDPELPPG
;
A
#
# COMPACT_ATOMS: atom_id res chain seq x y z
N MET A 1 13.37 -39.90 -26.94
CA MET A 1 12.25 -39.18 -26.30
C MET A 1 11.15 -38.73 -27.27
N LEU A 2 11.32 -37.80 -28.22
CA LEU A 2 10.20 -37.26 -29.06
C LEU A 2 9.43 -38.32 -29.87
N GLU A 3 10.06 -39.46 -30.17
CA GLU A 3 9.41 -40.59 -30.85
C GLU A 3 8.60 -41.50 -29.90
N ALA A 4 8.79 -41.38 -28.58
CA ALA A 4 8.01 -42.10 -27.59
C ALA A 4 6.56 -41.60 -27.68
N GLY A 5 5.67 -42.46 -28.15
CA GLY A 5 4.27 -42.14 -28.39
C GLY A 5 3.89 -41.98 -29.87
N ARG A 6 4.86 -41.86 -30.79
CA ARG A 6 4.60 -41.76 -32.23
C ARG A 6 3.93 -43.03 -32.75
N ARG A 7 2.68 -42.93 -33.19
CA ARG A 7 1.92 -44.03 -33.78
C ARG A 7 1.74 -43.83 -35.29
N ASN A 8 2.27 -44.74 -36.10
CA ASN A 8 2.03 -44.70 -37.55
C ASN A 8 0.54 -44.79 -37.86
N ASN A 9 0.00 -43.79 -38.56
CA ASN A 9 -1.40 -43.67 -38.98
C ASN A 9 -2.44 -43.59 -37.83
N LYS A 10 -2.05 -43.19 -36.62
CA LYS A 10 -2.96 -42.92 -35.49
C LYS A 10 -2.61 -41.61 -34.80
N LYS A 11 -3.54 -41.08 -33.99
CA LYS A 11 -3.27 -39.94 -33.10
C LYS A 11 -2.09 -40.29 -32.19
N ASP A 12 -1.18 -39.33 -32.05
CA ASP A 12 0.02 -39.42 -31.23
C ASP A 12 -0.33 -39.65 -29.76
N ASP A 13 0.51 -40.40 -29.04
CA ASP A 13 0.32 -40.70 -27.62
C ASP A 13 1.15 -39.72 -26.78
N TYR A 14 0.59 -38.53 -26.61
CA TYR A 14 1.24 -37.43 -25.91
C TYR A 14 1.50 -37.72 -24.43
N ASP A 15 0.67 -38.52 -23.79
CA ASP A 15 0.87 -38.91 -22.39
C ASP A 15 2.10 -39.83 -22.28
N LYS A 16 2.30 -40.75 -23.23
CA LYS A 16 3.52 -41.58 -23.26
C LYS A 16 4.77 -40.76 -23.53
N ARG A 17 4.67 -39.70 -24.35
CA ARG A 17 5.79 -38.76 -24.56
C ARG A 17 6.14 -38.02 -23.27
N MET A 18 5.14 -37.49 -22.57
CA MET A 18 5.32 -36.82 -21.28
C MET A 18 5.95 -37.74 -20.24
N GLU A 19 5.48 -38.99 -20.16
CA GLU A 19 6.01 -40.00 -19.23
C GLU A 19 7.51 -40.25 -19.45
N VAL A 20 7.93 -40.44 -20.71
CA VAL A 20 9.35 -40.63 -21.04
C VAL A 20 10.14 -39.35 -20.77
N PHE A 21 9.62 -38.18 -21.13
CA PHE A 21 10.30 -36.91 -20.83
C PHE A 21 10.55 -36.73 -19.33
N ALA A 22 9.54 -36.94 -18.49
CA ALA A 22 9.68 -36.79 -17.04
C ALA A 22 10.67 -37.80 -16.43
N GLN A 23 10.74 -39.02 -16.95
CA GLN A 23 11.72 -40.02 -16.54
C GLN A 23 13.15 -39.61 -16.89
N GLU A 24 13.38 -39.09 -18.10
CA GLU A 24 14.69 -38.62 -18.55
C GLU A 24 15.17 -37.41 -17.74
N MET A 25 14.26 -36.50 -17.35
CA MET A 25 14.60 -35.33 -16.51
C MET A 25 15.14 -35.70 -15.13
N VAL A 26 14.79 -36.88 -14.59
CA VAL A 26 15.28 -37.37 -13.29
C VAL A 26 16.73 -37.86 -13.33
N GLU A 27 17.27 -38.18 -14.52
CA GLU A 27 18.60 -38.78 -14.64
C GLU A 27 19.74 -37.75 -14.56
N GLY A 28 19.46 -36.47 -14.77
CA GLY A 28 20.47 -35.42 -14.81
C GLY A 28 20.43 -34.40 -13.68
N ASP A 29 21.47 -33.57 -13.63
CA ASP A 29 21.53 -32.35 -12.82
C ASP A 29 20.72 -31.22 -13.47
N ASP A 30 20.72 -30.03 -12.86
CA ASP A 30 19.89 -28.92 -13.29
C ASP A 30 20.30 -28.38 -14.67
N GLU A 31 21.60 -28.40 -14.98
CA GLU A 31 22.12 -28.03 -16.30
C GLU A 31 21.65 -29.01 -17.38
N TYR A 32 21.77 -30.33 -17.14
CA TYR A 32 21.27 -31.32 -18.10
C TYR A 32 19.77 -31.17 -18.35
N LYS A 33 18.98 -30.91 -17.30
CA LYS A 33 17.52 -30.71 -17.42
C LYS A 33 17.20 -29.50 -18.28
N ALA A 34 17.92 -28.39 -18.08
CA ALA A 34 17.77 -27.18 -18.86
C ALA A 34 18.14 -27.39 -20.33
N GLU A 35 19.30 -28.01 -20.61
CA GLU A 35 19.75 -28.36 -21.97
C GLU A 35 18.76 -29.30 -22.69
N LEU A 36 18.24 -30.30 -21.97
CA LEU A 36 17.26 -31.24 -22.52
C LEU A 36 15.97 -30.50 -22.91
N LEU A 37 15.48 -29.61 -22.07
CA LEU A 37 14.27 -28.84 -22.35
C LEU A 37 14.46 -27.87 -23.52
N ASP A 38 15.59 -27.15 -23.58
CA ASP A 38 15.93 -26.28 -24.71
C ASP A 38 15.99 -27.07 -26.03
N GLU A 39 16.64 -28.24 -26.05
CA GLU A 39 16.69 -29.09 -27.24
C GLU A 39 15.29 -29.60 -27.65
N VAL A 40 14.40 -29.84 -26.67
CA VAL A 40 13.00 -30.17 -26.94
C VAL A 40 12.27 -29.00 -27.61
N LEU A 41 12.40 -27.78 -27.09
CA LEU A 41 11.73 -26.60 -27.64
C LEU A 41 12.29 -26.22 -29.03
N LYS A 42 13.59 -26.43 -29.26
CA LYS A 42 14.22 -26.28 -30.59
C LYS A 42 13.65 -27.24 -31.62
N ARG A 43 13.43 -28.51 -31.23
CA ARG A 43 12.92 -29.55 -32.13
C ARG A 43 11.41 -29.53 -32.32
N ASP A 44 10.67 -29.15 -31.28
CA ASP A 44 9.22 -29.10 -31.25
C ASP A 44 8.74 -27.77 -30.65
N LYS A 45 8.75 -26.72 -31.48
CA LYS A 45 8.30 -25.38 -31.11
C LYS A 45 6.83 -25.32 -30.63
N ASN A 46 6.06 -26.38 -30.89
CA ASN A 46 4.67 -26.48 -30.51
C ASN A 46 4.46 -27.42 -29.31
N ALA A 47 5.54 -27.77 -28.58
CA ALA A 47 5.48 -28.68 -27.44
C ALA A 47 4.46 -28.21 -26.40
N PHE A 48 4.53 -26.94 -25.97
CA PHE A 48 3.60 -26.38 -24.97
C PHE A 48 2.13 -26.37 -25.41
N ASN A 49 1.86 -26.20 -26.70
CA ASN A 49 0.48 -26.24 -27.21
C ASN A 49 -0.03 -27.67 -27.45
N SER A 50 0.85 -28.68 -27.40
CA SER A 50 0.53 -30.05 -27.79
C SER A 50 0.66 -31.04 -26.64
N TRP A 51 1.88 -31.38 -26.24
CA TRP A 51 2.17 -32.46 -25.30
C TRP A 51 2.77 -32.01 -23.98
N LEU A 52 3.53 -30.93 -23.95
CA LEU A 52 4.19 -30.39 -22.75
C LEU A 52 3.26 -29.39 -22.05
N LYS A 53 2.19 -29.89 -21.44
CA LYS A 53 1.24 -29.06 -20.68
C LYS A 53 1.26 -29.44 -19.20
N ALA A 54 1.08 -28.46 -18.32
CA ALA A 54 1.05 -28.69 -16.89
C ALA A 54 -0.16 -29.55 -16.48
N ASP A 55 -1.35 -29.29 -17.03
CA ASP A 55 -2.55 -30.12 -16.82
C ASP A 55 -2.30 -31.59 -17.19
N ARG A 56 -1.64 -31.86 -18.33
CA ARG A 56 -1.25 -33.21 -18.72
C ARG A 56 -0.24 -33.81 -17.74
N LEU A 57 0.74 -33.04 -17.28
CA LEU A 57 1.75 -33.51 -16.33
C LEU A 57 1.09 -33.92 -15.00
N HIS A 58 0.13 -33.15 -14.51
CA HIS A 58 -0.70 -33.52 -13.36
C HIS A 58 -1.54 -34.77 -13.63
N ASN A 59 -2.26 -34.82 -14.76
CA ASN A 59 -3.08 -35.98 -15.14
C ASN A 59 -2.28 -37.30 -15.19
N VAL A 60 -1.10 -37.31 -15.82
CA VAL A 60 -0.27 -38.53 -15.87
C VAL A 60 0.35 -38.88 -14.51
N THR A 61 0.50 -37.90 -13.61
CA THR A 61 0.90 -38.13 -12.21
C THR A 61 -0.24 -38.75 -11.41
N ASP A 62 -1.46 -38.23 -11.55
CA ASP A 62 -2.66 -38.71 -10.87
C ASP A 62 -3.07 -40.12 -11.31
N GLU A 63 -2.84 -40.46 -12.58
CA GLU A 63 -2.97 -41.81 -13.11
C GLU A 63 -1.88 -42.78 -12.61
N GLY A 64 -0.86 -42.28 -11.90
CA GLY A 64 0.26 -43.06 -11.39
C GLY A 64 1.25 -43.51 -12.47
N ARG A 65 1.24 -42.87 -13.65
CA ARG A 65 2.15 -43.19 -14.76
C ARG A 65 3.53 -42.59 -14.56
N ILE A 66 3.60 -41.45 -13.88
CA ILE A 66 4.83 -40.88 -13.34
C ILE A 66 4.65 -40.58 -11.85
N LYS A 67 5.76 -40.47 -11.12
CA LYS A 67 5.77 -40.14 -9.70
C LYS A 67 5.64 -38.61 -9.51
N PRO A 68 5.10 -38.14 -8.36
CA PRO A 68 5.13 -36.73 -8.01
C PRO A 68 6.54 -36.12 -8.03
N THR A 69 7.57 -36.89 -7.70
CA THR A 69 8.97 -36.46 -7.78
C THR A 69 9.42 -36.20 -9.22
N GLU A 70 9.02 -37.06 -10.17
CA GLU A 70 9.34 -36.91 -11.60
C GLU A 70 8.66 -35.65 -12.17
N ARG A 71 7.40 -35.40 -11.81
CA ARG A 71 6.70 -34.14 -12.13
C ARG A 71 7.45 -32.92 -11.58
N ASN A 72 7.77 -32.93 -10.29
CA ASN A 72 8.46 -31.79 -9.68
C ASN A 72 9.84 -31.55 -10.32
N THR A 73 10.55 -32.61 -10.75
CA THR A 73 11.81 -32.47 -11.49
C THR A 73 11.62 -31.82 -12.87
N VAL A 74 10.49 -32.03 -13.54
CA VAL A 74 10.18 -31.29 -14.78
C VAL A 74 10.06 -29.79 -14.50
N PHE A 75 9.33 -29.39 -13.45
CA PHE A 75 9.21 -27.97 -13.08
C PHE A 75 10.56 -27.38 -12.64
N GLN A 76 11.34 -28.10 -11.84
CA GLN A 76 12.70 -27.69 -11.47
C GLN A 76 13.60 -27.49 -12.70
N GLY A 77 13.51 -28.37 -13.70
CA GLY A 77 14.25 -28.20 -14.94
C GLY A 77 13.81 -26.99 -15.76
N MET A 78 12.54 -26.60 -15.65
CA MET A 78 12.04 -25.35 -16.23
C MET A 78 12.61 -24.15 -15.49
N THR A 79 12.55 -24.14 -14.15
CA THR A 79 13.15 -23.10 -13.31
C THR A 79 14.64 -22.92 -13.64
N ALA A 80 15.42 -24.01 -13.63
CA ALA A 80 16.84 -23.97 -13.96
C ALA A 80 17.11 -23.49 -15.40
N GLY A 81 16.27 -23.86 -16.36
CA GLY A 81 16.42 -23.42 -17.74
C GLY A 81 16.12 -21.93 -17.94
N ILE A 82 15.18 -21.40 -17.18
CA ILE A 82 14.85 -19.98 -17.14
C ILE A 82 15.99 -19.18 -16.47
N GLU A 83 16.40 -19.58 -15.27
CA GLU A 83 17.46 -18.93 -14.48
C GLU A 83 18.84 -19.01 -15.17
N GLY A 84 19.09 -20.09 -15.92
CA GLY A 84 20.32 -20.30 -16.68
C GLY A 84 20.34 -19.69 -18.08
N ASP A 85 19.30 -18.93 -18.48
CA ASP A 85 19.16 -18.35 -19.83
C ASP A 85 19.26 -19.39 -20.97
N HIS A 86 18.82 -20.63 -20.71
CA HIS A 86 18.80 -21.68 -21.73
C HIS A 86 17.65 -21.46 -22.73
N PHE A 87 16.56 -20.82 -22.31
CA PHE A 87 15.48 -20.35 -23.17
C PHE A 87 14.76 -19.14 -22.56
N ASN A 88 14.21 -18.28 -23.43
CA ASN A 88 13.47 -17.09 -23.02
C ASN A 88 12.20 -17.50 -22.24
N ALA A 89 12.02 -16.95 -21.03
CA ALA A 89 10.82 -17.14 -20.21
C ALA A 89 9.53 -16.80 -20.98
N GLU A 90 9.54 -15.75 -21.82
CA GLU A 90 8.39 -15.34 -22.63
C GLU A 90 7.97 -16.37 -23.70
N ALA A 91 8.86 -17.33 -24.03
CA ALA A 91 8.53 -18.43 -24.93
C ALA A 91 7.65 -19.50 -24.25
N ILE A 92 7.55 -19.47 -22.93
CA ILE A 92 6.69 -20.37 -22.16
C ILE A 92 5.31 -19.72 -22.06
N PRO A 93 4.23 -20.39 -22.50
CA PRO A 93 2.90 -19.86 -22.32
C PRO A 93 2.59 -19.67 -20.84
N VAL A 94 2.16 -18.47 -20.43
CA VAL A 94 1.85 -18.17 -19.02
C VAL A 94 0.84 -19.14 -18.41
N GLN A 95 -0.10 -19.67 -19.21
CA GLN A 95 -1.04 -20.70 -18.74
C GLN A 95 -0.32 -21.97 -18.24
N PHE A 96 0.81 -22.33 -18.84
CA PHE A 96 1.63 -23.45 -18.35
C PHE A 96 2.18 -23.15 -16.95
N ILE A 97 2.68 -21.92 -16.74
CA ILE A 97 3.22 -21.47 -15.46
C ILE A 97 2.11 -21.44 -14.40
N HIS A 98 0.97 -20.84 -14.72
CA HIS A 98 -0.22 -20.81 -13.87
C HIS A 98 -0.64 -22.23 -13.43
N ASP A 99 -0.81 -23.12 -14.41
CA ASP A 99 -1.28 -24.49 -14.17
C ASP A 99 -0.22 -25.39 -13.50
N SER A 100 1.04 -24.94 -13.39
CA SER A 100 2.09 -25.71 -12.72
C SER A 100 1.84 -25.83 -11.21
N HIS A 101 1.22 -24.79 -10.62
CA HIS A 101 1.08 -24.60 -9.17
C HIS A 101 2.41 -24.71 -8.41
N ASP A 102 3.54 -24.47 -9.07
CA ASP A 102 4.88 -24.61 -8.49
C ASP A 102 5.46 -23.24 -8.09
N PRO A 103 5.59 -22.95 -6.78
CA PRO A 103 6.08 -21.66 -6.26
C PRO A 103 7.40 -21.21 -6.86
N ALA A 104 8.38 -22.10 -6.97
CA ALA A 104 9.72 -21.75 -7.45
C ALA A 104 9.66 -21.37 -8.94
N LEU A 105 8.99 -22.18 -9.77
CA LEU A 105 8.81 -21.84 -11.17
C LEU A 105 8.03 -20.54 -11.38
N ILE A 106 6.99 -20.29 -10.58
CA ILE A 106 6.22 -19.04 -10.66
C ILE A 106 7.09 -17.84 -10.27
N ALA A 107 7.85 -17.91 -9.18
CA ALA A 107 8.73 -16.83 -8.73
C ALA A 107 9.78 -16.47 -9.79
N SER A 108 10.56 -17.45 -10.27
CA SER A 108 11.60 -17.21 -11.29
C SER A 108 11.01 -16.74 -12.62
N TYR A 109 9.77 -17.14 -12.95
CA TYR A 109 9.08 -16.63 -14.13
C TYR A 109 8.70 -15.15 -14.00
N ILE A 110 8.15 -14.75 -12.84
CA ILE A 110 7.78 -13.35 -12.56
C ILE A 110 9.02 -12.45 -12.56
N GLU A 111 10.11 -12.89 -11.92
CA GLU A 111 11.37 -12.13 -11.81
C GLU A 111 11.96 -11.70 -13.16
N LEU A 112 11.71 -12.49 -14.22
CA LEU A 112 12.21 -12.19 -15.56
C LEU A 112 11.22 -11.46 -16.46
N GLN A 113 10.01 -11.14 -15.97
CA GLN A 113 9.10 -10.30 -16.73
C GLN A 113 9.48 -8.82 -16.56
N ASP A 114 9.39 -8.06 -17.64
CA ASP A 114 9.39 -6.60 -17.55
C ASP A 114 8.02 -6.13 -17.03
N THR A 115 7.87 -6.07 -15.71
CA THR A 115 6.62 -5.66 -15.06
C THR A 115 6.33 -4.17 -15.21
N GLY A 116 7.28 -3.37 -15.70
CA GLY A 116 7.02 -1.98 -16.11
C GLY A 116 6.19 -1.90 -17.40
N GLU A 117 6.25 -2.92 -18.25
CA GLU A 117 5.38 -3.05 -19.42
C GLU A 117 4.11 -3.84 -19.07
N ARG A 118 2.97 -3.38 -19.61
CA ARG A 118 1.67 -4.02 -19.37
C ARG A 118 1.66 -5.52 -19.70
N ASP A 119 2.25 -5.91 -20.83
CA ASP A 119 2.26 -7.31 -21.26
C ASP A 119 3.09 -8.19 -20.31
N GLY A 120 4.17 -7.65 -19.71
CA GLY A 120 4.96 -8.35 -18.71
C GLY A 120 4.21 -8.45 -17.38
N PHE A 121 3.57 -7.36 -16.94
CA PHE A 121 2.73 -7.37 -15.75
C PHE A 121 1.55 -8.34 -15.87
N GLU A 122 0.87 -8.40 -17.02
CA GLU A 122 -0.23 -9.35 -17.25
C GLU A 122 0.23 -10.81 -17.11
N ARG A 123 1.41 -11.12 -17.63
CA ARG A 123 2.01 -12.45 -17.50
C ARG A 123 2.39 -12.74 -16.05
N SER A 124 2.98 -11.79 -15.34
CA SER A 124 3.32 -11.96 -13.93
C SER A 124 2.08 -12.18 -13.06
N LEU A 125 1.02 -11.40 -13.29
CA LEU A 125 -0.24 -11.52 -12.57
C LEU A 125 -0.91 -12.88 -12.82
N THR A 126 -0.95 -13.32 -14.08
CA THR A 126 -1.50 -14.63 -14.42
C THR A 126 -0.67 -15.77 -13.81
N ALA A 127 0.66 -15.66 -13.81
CA ALA A 127 1.53 -16.65 -13.17
C ALA A 127 1.31 -16.69 -11.64
N PHE A 128 1.23 -15.52 -10.99
CA PHE A 128 0.99 -15.37 -9.56
C PHE A 128 -0.36 -15.98 -9.12
N ALA A 129 -1.42 -15.78 -9.91
CA ALA A 129 -2.73 -16.42 -9.68
C ALA A 129 -2.66 -17.96 -9.73
N GLY A 130 -1.60 -18.54 -10.31
CA GLY A 130 -1.35 -19.99 -10.30
C GLY A 130 -0.88 -20.55 -8.96
N VAL A 131 -0.46 -19.71 -8.00
CA VAL A 131 0.00 -20.17 -6.69
C VAL A 131 -1.19 -20.71 -5.89
N SER A 132 -1.33 -22.03 -5.81
CA SER A 132 -2.44 -22.68 -5.08
C SER A 132 -2.62 -22.20 -3.63
N ASP A 133 -3.85 -22.23 -3.13
CA ASP A 133 -4.25 -21.79 -1.77
C ASP A 133 -3.30 -22.28 -0.68
N GLY A 134 -2.98 -23.58 -0.67
CA GLY A 134 -2.13 -24.21 0.35
C GLY A 134 -0.65 -23.84 0.26
N ARG A 135 -0.23 -23.16 -0.81
CA ARG A 135 1.15 -22.72 -1.06
C ARG A 135 1.31 -21.21 -1.01
N MET A 136 0.22 -20.45 -1.17
CA MET A 136 0.24 -18.98 -1.19
C MET A 136 0.92 -18.39 0.05
N TYR A 137 0.64 -18.93 1.25
CA TYR A 137 1.24 -18.41 2.48
C TYR A 137 2.76 -18.56 2.46
N GLY A 138 3.23 -19.76 2.08
CA GLY A 138 4.65 -20.04 1.94
C GLY A 138 5.26 -19.14 0.89
N PHE A 139 4.62 -18.98 -0.26
CA PHE A 139 5.11 -18.12 -1.35
C PHE A 139 5.34 -16.67 -0.88
N VAL A 140 4.34 -16.04 -0.24
CA VAL A 140 4.43 -14.62 0.17
C VAL A 140 5.32 -14.39 1.40
N THR A 141 5.54 -15.42 2.23
CA THR A 141 6.40 -15.31 3.44
C THR A 141 7.80 -15.88 3.25
N ASP A 142 8.10 -16.50 2.10
CA ASP A 142 9.43 -17.03 1.79
C ASP A 142 10.42 -15.87 1.62
N PRO A 143 11.52 -15.82 2.40
CA PRO A 143 12.58 -14.82 2.22
C PRO A 143 13.14 -14.78 0.79
N ASP A 144 13.20 -15.92 0.11
CA ASP A 144 13.78 -16.01 -1.25
C ASP A 144 12.85 -15.38 -2.30
N ASN A 145 11.55 -15.22 -2.01
CA ASN A 145 10.58 -14.60 -2.93
C ASN A 145 10.35 -13.11 -2.66
N GLN A 146 10.97 -12.51 -1.64
CA GLN A 146 10.63 -11.15 -1.20
C GLN A 146 10.92 -10.09 -2.28
N SER A 147 12.04 -10.21 -3.01
CA SER A 147 12.32 -9.30 -4.14
C SER A 147 11.25 -9.40 -5.22
N VAL A 148 10.83 -10.62 -5.57
CA VAL A 148 9.80 -10.86 -6.59
C VAL A 148 8.46 -10.29 -6.16
N ILE A 149 8.08 -10.51 -4.89
CA ILE A 149 6.85 -9.95 -4.33
C ILE A 149 6.88 -8.43 -4.36
N ARG A 150 7.98 -7.82 -3.92
CA ARG A 150 8.17 -6.37 -3.94
C ARG A 150 8.01 -5.81 -5.35
N ASP A 151 8.78 -6.32 -6.30
CA ASP A 151 8.78 -5.84 -7.69
C ASP A 151 7.42 -6.08 -8.38
N PHE A 152 6.77 -7.22 -8.11
CA PHE A 152 5.40 -7.48 -8.57
C PHE A 152 4.43 -6.44 -8.02
N THR A 153 4.64 -6.00 -6.79
CA THR A 153 3.68 -5.15 -6.12
C THR A 153 3.85 -3.67 -6.43
N LEU A 154 5.08 -3.22 -6.64
CA LEU A 154 5.36 -1.94 -7.32
C LEU A 154 4.69 -1.91 -8.70
N ALA A 155 4.77 -3.02 -9.45
CA ALA A 155 4.07 -3.10 -10.73
C ALA A 155 2.54 -3.09 -10.58
N VAL A 156 1.98 -3.66 -9.51
CA VAL A 156 0.56 -3.48 -9.22
C VAL A 156 0.22 -2.00 -9.04
N GLN A 157 1.06 -1.18 -8.39
CA GLN A 157 0.82 0.28 -8.30
C GLN A 157 0.84 0.93 -9.67
N ASP A 158 1.87 0.66 -10.46
CA ASP A 158 2.06 1.26 -11.78
C ASP A 158 0.94 0.89 -12.77
N HIS A 159 0.32 -0.29 -12.58
CA HIS A 159 -0.75 -0.81 -13.42
C HIS A 159 -2.09 -0.96 -12.69
N GLN A 160 -2.31 -0.23 -11.59
CA GLN A 160 -3.42 -0.51 -10.67
C GLN A 160 -4.79 -0.46 -11.37
N ASP A 161 -5.02 0.52 -12.26
CA ASP A 161 -6.29 0.65 -13.02
C ASP A 161 -6.58 -0.63 -13.80
N TRP A 162 -5.54 -1.15 -14.46
CA TRP A 162 -5.65 -2.37 -15.23
C TRP A 162 -5.78 -3.58 -14.32
N TYR A 163 -4.95 -3.70 -13.27
CA TYR A 163 -5.00 -4.77 -12.27
C TYR A 163 -6.43 -4.99 -11.76
N GLU A 164 -7.07 -3.92 -11.29
CA GLU A 164 -8.41 -3.97 -10.72
C GLU A 164 -9.46 -4.36 -11.75
N SER A 165 -9.32 -3.89 -13.00
CA SER A 165 -10.18 -4.34 -14.11
C SER A 165 -10.06 -5.84 -14.41
N GLN A 166 -8.94 -6.46 -14.02
CA GLN A 166 -8.71 -7.88 -14.24
C GLN A 166 -9.12 -8.77 -13.07
N THR A 167 -9.20 -8.23 -11.84
CA THR A 167 -9.31 -9.03 -10.60
C THR A 167 -10.57 -8.78 -9.78
N LEU A 168 -11.24 -7.63 -9.95
CA LEU A 168 -12.50 -7.38 -9.25
C LEU A 168 -13.63 -8.13 -9.92
N ASP A 169 -14.18 -9.13 -9.20
CA ASP A 169 -15.22 -10.06 -9.65
C ASP A 169 -16.52 -9.35 -10.10
N ARG A 170 -16.69 -8.05 -9.79
CA ARG A 170 -17.87 -7.25 -10.13
C ARG A 170 -17.59 -5.75 -10.27
N PHE A 171 -17.21 -5.29 -11.46
CA PHE A 171 -17.46 -3.88 -11.81
C PHE A 171 -18.94 -3.72 -12.21
N GLN A 172 -19.83 -3.56 -11.23
CA GLN A 172 -21.21 -3.15 -11.50
C GLN A 172 -21.28 -1.63 -11.64
N ILE A 173 -21.15 -1.12 -12.87
CA ILE A 173 -21.52 0.27 -13.15
C ILE A 173 -23.04 0.37 -13.08
N THR A 174 -23.56 0.70 -11.91
CA THR A 174 -25.00 0.90 -11.70
C THR A 174 -25.32 2.37 -11.91
N THR A 175 -25.54 2.80 -13.16
CA THR A 175 -26.11 4.14 -13.38
C THR A 175 -27.61 4.09 -13.05
N SER A 176 -27.96 4.36 -11.79
CA SER A 176 -29.33 4.34 -11.28
C SER A 176 -30.23 5.42 -11.91
N LEU A 177 -29.63 6.50 -12.43
CA LEU A 177 -30.35 7.71 -12.84
C LEU A 177 -31.10 7.62 -14.19
N TYR A 178 -30.86 6.61 -15.04
CA TYR A 178 -31.49 6.53 -16.36
C TYR A 178 -31.87 5.13 -16.87
N GLY A 179 -31.92 4.12 -15.99
CA GLY A 179 -32.36 2.77 -16.38
C GLY A 179 -31.40 2.05 -17.33
N ALA A 180 -30.09 2.26 -17.17
CA ALA A 180 -29.09 1.52 -17.93
C ALA A 180 -28.95 0.08 -17.44
N SER A 181 -28.52 -0.79 -18.34
CA SER A 181 -28.23 -2.20 -18.11
C SER A 181 -26.93 -2.37 -17.33
N VAL A 182 -26.97 -3.17 -16.26
CA VAL A 182 -25.78 -3.70 -15.58
C VAL A 182 -25.08 -4.64 -16.57
N HIS A 183 -23.85 -4.31 -16.95
CA HIS A 183 -22.98 -5.21 -17.70
C HIS A 183 -22.09 -5.94 -16.70
N GLU A 184 -22.34 -7.23 -16.50
CA GLU A 184 -21.43 -8.10 -15.76
C GLU A 184 -20.29 -8.52 -16.70
N PHE A 185 -19.07 -8.19 -16.32
CA PHE A 185 -17.86 -8.72 -16.94
C PHE A 185 -17.24 -9.70 -15.95
N GLU A 186 -16.97 -10.93 -16.38
CA GLU A 186 -16.14 -11.85 -15.59
C GLU A 186 -14.69 -11.38 -15.69
N ALA A 187 -14.06 -11.21 -14.53
CA ALA A 187 -12.65 -10.93 -14.39
C ALA A 187 -11.83 -12.04 -15.08
N PRO A 188 -10.92 -11.72 -16.02
CA PRO A 188 -10.10 -12.72 -16.71
C PRO A 188 -9.12 -13.44 -15.78
N ILE A 189 -8.80 -12.85 -14.61
CA ILE A 189 -7.94 -13.45 -13.59
C ILE A 189 -8.72 -13.48 -12.29
N THR A 190 -8.87 -14.67 -11.70
CA THR A 190 -9.61 -14.86 -10.45
C THR A 190 -8.69 -15.45 -9.40
N PHE A 191 -8.72 -14.86 -8.20
CA PHE A 191 -8.14 -15.47 -7.02
C PHE A 191 -9.23 -16.24 -6.28
N SER A 192 -8.91 -17.44 -5.81
CA SER A 192 -9.80 -18.19 -4.93
C SER A 192 -9.95 -17.45 -3.59
N GLU A 193 -11.06 -17.67 -2.89
CA GLU A 193 -11.25 -17.16 -1.52
C GLU A 193 -10.12 -17.63 -0.59
N GLY A 194 -9.58 -18.83 -0.82
CA GLY A 194 -8.46 -19.37 -0.06
C GLY A 194 -7.16 -18.62 -0.34
N GLN A 195 -6.89 -18.25 -1.61
CA GLN A 195 -5.75 -17.41 -1.99
C GLN A 195 -5.86 -16.03 -1.35
N LEU A 196 -6.99 -15.35 -1.50
CA LEU A 196 -7.22 -14.01 -0.93
C LEU A 196 -7.06 -14.02 0.60
N ARG A 197 -7.67 -14.99 1.29
CA ARG A 197 -7.51 -15.16 2.73
C ARG A 197 -6.05 -15.38 3.11
N THR A 198 -5.31 -16.13 2.31
CA THR A 198 -3.92 -16.45 2.58
C THR A 198 -2.99 -15.28 2.31
N MET A 199 -3.25 -14.50 1.26
CA MET A 199 -2.59 -13.21 1.02
C MET A 199 -2.82 -12.28 2.20
N ARG A 200 -4.06 -12.21 2.72
CA ARG A 200 -4.37 -11.46 3.96
C ARG A 200 -3.60 -11.97 5.17
N MET A 201 -3.52 -13.29 5.37
CA MET A 201 -2.73 -13.85 6.48
C MET A 201 -1.22 -13.60 6.33
N GLY A 202 -0.69 -13.66 5.11
CA GLY A 202 0.69 -13.31 4.81
C GLY A 202 0.99 -11.85 5.14
N PHE A 203 0.06 -10.96 4.80
CA PHE A 203 0.04 -9.56 5.23
C PHE A 203 0.10 -9.43 6.76
N GLU A 204 -0.80 -10.11 7.49
CA GLU A 204 -0.84 -10.03 8.95
C GLU A 204 0.44 -10.59 9.61
N HIS A 205 1.10 -11.57 8.99
CA HIS A 205 2.24 -12.27 9.57
C HIS A 205 3.44 -11.36 9.89
N ASN A 206 3.68 -10.34 9.07
CA ASN A 206 4.83 -9.44 9.19
C ASN A 206 4.42 -8.00 9.58
N ASN A 207 3.26 -7.85 10.23
CA ASN A 207 2.58 -6.56 10.47
C ASN A 207 2.37 -5.74 9.17
N GLY A 208 2.48 -6.41 8.01
CA GLY A 208 2.52 -5.84 6.66
C GLY A 208 3.50 -4.68 6.46
N LEU A 209 4.54 -4.53 7.29
CA LEU A 209 5.49 -3.42 7.13
C LEU A 209 6.95 -3.86 7.09
N LYS A 210 7.32 -5.09 7.50
CA LYS A 210 8.70 -5.62 7.37
C LYS A 210 9.01 -6.25 6.02
N THR A 211 8.04 -6.95 5.45
CA THR A 211 8.11 -7.62 4.14
C THR A 211 7.28 -6.84 3.12
N ASP A 212 7.49 -5.53 3.11
CA ASP A 212 6.88 -4.60 2.17
C ASP A 212 5.36 -4.44 2.44
N GLY A 213 4.98 -3.28 2.99
CA GLY A 213 3.57 -2.80 2.94
C GLY A 213 3.01 -2.71 1.52
N GLU A 214 3.85 -3.05 0.56
CA GLU A 214 3.52 -3.29 -0.80
C GLU A 214 2.54 -4.46 -0.96
N LEU A 215 2.65 -5.62 -0.31
CA LEU A 215 1.70 -6.75 -0.50
C LEU A 215 0.19 -6.36 -0.37
N LEU A 216 -0.13 -5.29 0.37
CA LEU A 216 -1.45 -4.69 0.42
C LEU A 216 -1.96 -4.20 -0.94
N LEU A 217 -1.09 -3.59 -1.74
CA LEU A 217 -1.36 -3.04 -3.07
C LEU A 217 -1.79 -4.16 -4.02
N ALA A 218 -1.16 -5.32 -3.90
CA ALA A 218 -1.53 -6.54 -4.61
C ALA A 218 -2.86 -7.15 -4.13
N TYR A 219 -3.53 -6.62 -3.11
CA TYR A 219 -4.85 -7.12 -2.72
C TYR A 219 -5.95 -6.54 -3.64
N PRO A 220 -6.75 -7.35 -4.36
CA PRO A 220 -7.72 -6.83 -5.34
C PRO A 220 -8.80 -5.90 -4.79
N ASP A 221 -9.35 -6.22 -3.61
CA ASP A 221 -10.51 -5.51 -3.07
C ASP A 221 -10.10 -4.18 -2.43
N ARG A 222 -10.59 -3.07 -3.01
CA ARG A 222 -10.27 -1.70 -2.57
C ARG A 222 -10.68 -1.43 -1.11
N LEU A 223 -11.83 -1.97 -0.66
CA LEU A 223 -12.35 -1.74 0.68
C LEU A 223 -11.55 -2.54 1.72
N GLU A 224 -11.32 -3.82 1.46
CA GLU A 224 -10.55 -4.67 2.36
C GLU A 224 -9.08 -4.20 2.43
N ARG A 225 -8.51 -3.78 1.30
CA ARG A 225 -7.19 -3.15 1.26
C ARG A 225 -7.16 -1.89 2.13
N ASN A 226 -8.14 -0.98 1.97
CA ASN A 226 -8.22 0.23 2.79
C ASN A 226 -8.39 -0.07 4.28
N GLU A 227 -9.20 -1.06 4.66
CA GLU A 227 -9.35 -1.50 6.06
C GLU A 227 -8.00 -1.97 6.62
N ALA A 228 -7.26 -2.77 5.85
CA ALA A 228 -5.96 -3.27 6.25
C ALA A 228 -4.91 -2.15 6.39
N VAL A 229 -4.87 -1.20 5.45
CA VAL A 229 -4.05 0.03 5.54
C VAL A 229 -4.42 0.83 6.80
N THR A 230 -5.71 1.05 7.06
CA THR A 230 -6.19 1.76 8.25
C THR A 230 -5.76 1.07 9.54
N GLN A 231 -5.81 -0.26 9.56
CA GLN A 231 -5.39 -1.07 10.70
C GLN A 231 -3.87 -0.96 10.94
N GLN A 232 -3.07 -0.85 9.88
CA GLN A 232 -1.63 -0.60 10.00
C GLN A 232 -1.34 0.77 10.59
N TYR A 233 -1.97 1.84 10.08
CA TYR A 233 -1.85 3.16 10.69
C TYR A 233 -2.24 3.14 12.17
N SER A 234 -3.26 2.38 12.54
CA SER A 234 -3.67 2.22 13.94
C SER A 234 -2.60 1.55 14.80
N GLN A 235 -1.96 0.51 14.27
CA GLN A 235 -0.86 -0.16 14.96
C GLN A 235 0.37 0.75 15.11
N LEU A 236 0.74 1.46 14.04
CA LEU A 236 1.82 2.45 14.06
C LEU A 236 1.53 3.56 15.06
N SER A 237 0.30 4.09 15.07
CA SER A 237 -0.18 5.12 15.97
C SER A 237 -0.06 4.70 17.43
N GLN A 238 -0.53 3.50 17.77
CA GLN A 238 -0.44 2.96 19.13
C GLN A 238 1.01 2.75 19.58
N ASN A 239 1.84 2.16 18.72
CA ASN A 239 3.25 1.93 19.02
C ASN A 239 4.00 3.25 19.22
N MET A 240 3.76 4.24 18.36
CA MET A 240 4.32 5.58 18.52
C MET A 240 3.85 6.22 19.83
N GLY A 241 2.56 6.10 20.16
CA GLY A 241 2.01 6.59 21.45
C GLY A 241 2.67 5.97 22.68
N HIS A 242 3.17 4.74 22.60
CA HIS A 242 3.98 4.14 23.68
C HIS A 242 5.37 4.74 23.82
N LEU A 243 5.94 5.31 22.74
CA LEU A 243 7.27 5.91 22.72
C LEU A 243 7.24 7.41 23.04
N VAL A 244 6.40 8.16 22.33
CA VAL A 244 6.29 9.61 22.44
C VAL A 244 5.20 10.07 23.42
N GLY A 245 4.44 9.13 23.99
CA GLY A 245 3.33 9.38 24.92
C GLY A 245 1.98 9.55 24.21
N PRO A 246 0.87 9.33 24.93
CA PRO A 246 -0.47 9.26 24.34
C PRO A 246 -1.20 10.61 24.23
N ASP A 247 -0.63 11.67 24.81
CA ASP A 247 -1.32 12.97 24.97
C ASP A 247 -1.38 13.79 23.67
N ASN A 248 -0.56 13.43 22.67
CA ASN A 248 -0.52 14.08 21.37
C ASN A 248 -0.61 13.03 20.26
N ALA A 249 -1.46 13.28 19.27
CA ALA A 249 -1.61 12.48 18.08
C ALA A 249 -0.33 12.56 17.25
N ASN A 250 0.20 11.40 16.88
CA ASN A 250 1.27 11.32 15.88
C ASN A 250 0.65 11.31 14.47
N TRP A 251 1.49 11.44 13.45
CA TRP A 251 1.04 11.41 12.06
C TRP A 251 0.19 10.17 11.74
N ALA A 252 0.59 8.98 12.22
CA ALA A 252 -0.17 7.76 11.97
C ALA A 252 -1.55 7.78 12.64
N THR A 253 -1.74 8.53 13.74
CA THR A 253 -3.06 8.77 14.33
C THR A 253 -3.97 9.56 13.37
N PHE A 254 -3.46 10.61 12.73
CA PHE A 254 -4.20 11.35 11.71
C PHE A 254 -4.43 10.50 10.45
N ALA A 255 -3.44 9.69 10.06
CA ALA A 255 -3.55 8.79 8.91
C ALA A 255 -4.64 7.72 9.12
N VAL A 256 -4.86 7.23 10.36
CA VAL A 256 -6.02 6.39 10.68
C VAL A 256 -7.33 7.09 10.32
N TRP A 257 -7.51 8.33 10.77
CA TRP A 257 -8.73 9.09 10.52
C TRP A 257 -8.91 9.38 9.02
N ALA A 258 -7.83 9.81 8.33
CA ALA A 258 -7.89 10.07 6.90
C ALA A 258 -8.21 8.81 6.09
N SER A 259 -7.57 7.69 6.42
CA SER A 259 -7.81 6.38 5.82
C SER A 259 -9.22 5.86 6.10
N ASP A 260 -9.78 6.15 7.28
CA ASP A 260 -11.16 5.84 7.60
C ASP A 260 -12.14 6.60 6.69
N GLU A 261 -11.85 7.88 6.45
CA GLU A 261 -12.64 8.73 5.57
C GLU A 261 -12.57 8.29 4.11
N ILE A 262 -11.39 7.85 3.66
CA ILE A 262 -11.24 7.18 2.36
C ILE A 262 -12.14 5.95 2.29
N GLY A 263 -12.16 5.11 3.33
CA GLY A 263 -13.02 3.94 3.40
C GLY A 263 -14.51 4.27 3.22
N ARG A 264 -15.00 5.34 3.85
CA ARG A 264 -16.39 5.81 3.68
C ARG A 264 -16.68 6.27 2.25
N ASN A 265 -15.73 6.97 1.63
CA ASN A 265 -15.86 7.39 0.23
C ASN A 265 -15.82 6.18 -0.72
N LEU A 266 -15.01 5.16 -0.45
CA LEU A 266 -14.98 3.92 -1.22
C LEU A 266 -16.31 3.16 -1.17
N GLU A 267 -16.99 3.13 -0.01
CA GLU A 267 -18.34 2.54 0.12
C GLU A 267 -19.37 3.23 -0.80
N GLY A 268 -19.14 4.51 -1.13
CA GLY A 268 -19.93 5.28 -2.09
C GLY A 268 -20.58 6.51 -1.48
N GLY A 269 -20.80 7.53 -2.31
CA GLY A 269 -21.44 8.78 -1.94
C GLY A 269 -21.77 9.59 -3.18
N LEU A 270 -22.65 10.59 -3.06
CA LEU A 270 -23.12 11.36 -4.22
C LEU A 270 -21.95 12.00 -5.01
N GLY A 271 -20.90 12.48 -4.33
CA GLY A 271 -19.71 13.04 -4.98
C GLY A 271 -18.94 12.00 -5.81
N ILE A 272 -18.71 10.81 -5.23
CA ILE A 272 -18.05 9.67 -5.89
C ILE A 272 -18.86 9.19 -7.10
N GLU A 273 -20.17 9.01 -6.95
CA GLU A 273 -21.06 8.59 -8.04
C GLU A 273 -21.08 9.61 -9.18
N LEU A 274 -21.05 10.91 -8.87
CA LEU A 274 -20.98 11.96 -9.88
C LEU A 274 -19.63 12.01 -10.59
N GLY A 275 -18.53 11.75 -9.89
CA GLY A 275 -17.18 11.62 -10.48
C GLY A 275 -17.11 10.44 -11.46
N GLU A 276 -17.63 9.29 -11.07
CA GLU A 276 -17.72 8.09 -11.92
C GLU A 276 -18.61 8.33 -13.15
N LEU A 277 -19.76 9.01 -12.98
CA LEU A 277 -20.63 9.43 -14.10
C LEU A 277 -19.95 10.43 -15.05
N GLY A 278 -19.00 11.22 -14.54
CA GLY A 278 -18.14 12.11 -15.32
C GLY A 278 -17.07 11.36 -16.11
N GLY A 279 -16.87 10.05 -15.87
CA GLY A 279 -15.83 9.26 -16.53
C GLY A 279 -14.47 9.30 -15.82
N GLY A 280 -14.40 9.82 -14.59
CA GLY A 280 -13.26 9.61 -13.70
C GLY A 280 -13.40 8.32 -12.89
N ASP A 281 -12.36 7.95 -12.14
CA ASP A 281 -12.39 6.88 -11.13
C ASP A 281 -11.87 7.42 -9.78
N PRO A 282 -12.67 8.21 -9.04
CA PRO A 282 -12.23 8.79 -7.78
C PRO A 282 -11.91 7.73 -6.71
N ARG A 283 -12.59 6.58 -6.76
CA ARG A 283 -12.31 5.45 -5.85
C ARG A 283 -10.93 4.86 -6.09
N TYR A 284 -10.52 4.76 -7.35
CA TYR A 284 -9.17 4.35 -7.71
C TYR A 284 -8.13 5.27 -7.09
N TRP A 285 -8.21 6.57 -7.37
CA TRP A 285 -7.22 7.55 -6.89
C TRP A 285 -7.14 7.62 -5.36
N LEU A 286 -8.28 7.54 -4.67
CA LEU A 286 -8.31 7.47 -3.21
C LEU A 286 -7.64 6.20 -2.68
N SER A 287 -7.91 5.05 -3.30
CA SER A 287 -7.34 3.77 -2.87
C SER A 287 -5.84 3.69 -3.15
N VAL A 288 -5.39 4.15 -4.32
CA VAL A 288 -3.97 4.23 -4.72
C VAL A 288 -3.20 5.19 -3.85
N GLY A 289 -3.72 6.40 -3.62
CA GLY A 289 -3.06 7.40 -2.79
C GLY A 289 -2.80 6.86 -1.39
N ASN A 290 -3.81 6.31 -0.72
CA ASN A 290 -3.67 5.78 0.64
C ASN A 290 -2.63 4.65 0.74
N SER A 291 -2.68 3.76 -0.25
CA SER A 291 -1.82 2.61 -0.47
C SER A 291 -0.34 3.00 -0.70
N LYS A 292 -0.11 4.03 -1.52
CA LYS A 292 1.21 4.61 -1.79
C LYS A 292 1.82 5.24 -0.54
N LEU A 293 1.01 5.91 0.28
CA LEU A 293 1.48 6.55 1.50
C LEU A 293 1.96 5.57 2.56
N ILE A 294 1.19 4.51 2.81
CA ILE A 294 1.59 3.52 3.82
C ILE A 294 2.84 2.74 3.38
N SER A 295 3.01 2.51 2.07
CA SER A 295 4.19 1.81 1.54
C SER A 295 5.44 2.69 1.56
N ASP A 296 5.32 4.00 1.34
CA ASP A 296 6.46 4.92 1.31
C ASP A 296 6.86 5.42 2.72
N ILE A 297 5.88 5.88 3.52
CA ILE A 297 6.12 6.52 4.84
C ILE A 297 6.07 5.51 5.98
N GLY A 298 5.17 4.51 5.90
CA GLY A 298 4.96 3.50 6.94
C GLY A 298 6.24 2.78 7.41
N PRO A 299 7.17 2.39 6.52
CA PRO A 299 8.40 1.72 6.91
C PRO A 299 9.27 2.50 7.90
N ALA A 300 9.39 3.82 7.75
CA ALA A 300 10.19 4.63 8.67
C ALA A 300 9.58 4.67 10.08
N PHE A 301 8.25 4.75 10.18
CA PHE A 301 7.55 4.64 11.46
C PHE A 301 7.67 3.24 12.06
N GLN A 302 7.57 2.20 11.25
CA GLN A 302 7.74 0.82 11.71
C GLN A 302 9.15 0.61 12.26
N HIS A 303 10.18 1.04 11.53
CA HIS A 303 11.58 0.94 11.95
C HIS A 303 11.84 1.71 13.23
N PHE A 304 11.33 2.95 13.34
CA PHE A 304 11.40 3.75 14.57
C PHE A 304 10.78 3.01 15.75
N ASN A 305 9.57 2.47 15.58
CA ASN A 305 8.88 1.72 16.60
C ASN A 305 9.67 0.49 17.07
N GLU A 306 10.28 -0.25 16.15
CA GLU A 306 11.01 -1.47 16.46
C GLU A 306 12.35 -1.23 17.13
N VAL A 307 13.11 -0.26 16.63
CA VAL A 307 14.40 0.12 17.22
C VAL A 307 14.17 0.58 18.66
N PHE A 308 13.19 1.45 18.90
CA PHE A 308 12.99 2.07 20.22
C PHE A 308 12.00 1.32 21.14
N ALA A 309 11.37 0.25 20.66
CA ALA A 309 10.61 -0.69 21.50
C ALA A 309 11.51 -1.33 22.58
N ASP A 310 12.80 -1.56 22.29
CA ASP A 310 13.78 -1.93 23.30
C ASP A 310 14.21 -0.68 24.09
N PRO A 311 13.95 -0.60 25.41
CA PRO A 311 14.38 0.52 26.23
C PRO A 311 15.89 0.78 26.20
N ALA A 312 16.72 -0.24 25.92
CA ALA A 312 18.17 -0.08 25.81
C ALA A 312 18.57 0.85 24.63
N ASN A 313 17.76 0.85 23.57
CA ASN A 313 18.03 1.65 22.37
C ASN A 313 17.55 3.10 22.51
N ARG A 314 16.79 3.47 23.54
CA ARG A 314 16.30 4.86 23.73
C ARG A 314 17.42 5.89 23.95
N THR A 315 18.62 5.43 24.23
CA THR A 315 19.83 6.26 24.36
C THR A 315 20.66 6.34 23.07
N MET A 316 20.27 5.60 22.03
CA MET A 316 20.88 5.64 20.71
C MET A 316 20.78 7.06 20.13
N SER A 317 21.85 7.52 19.48
CA SER A 317 21.84 8.80 18.77
C SER A 317 20.93 8.74 17.55
N PHE A 318 20.43 9.90 17.11
CA PHE A 318 19.62 9.96 15.91
C PHE A 318 20.38 9.47 14.66
N ASP A 319 21.66 9.81 14.52
CA ASP A 319 22.49 9.40 13.38
C ASP A 319 22.66 7.88 13.31
N GLU A 320 22.83 7.21 14.45
CA GLU A 320 22.89 5.74 14.53
C GLU A 320 21.56 5.11 14.13
N PHE A 321 20.44 5.65 14.62
CA PHE A 321 19.10 5.22 14.23
C PHE A 321 18.90 5.39 12.72
N TRP A 322 19.18 6.57 12.17
CA TRP A 322 18.94 6.84 10.75
C TRP A 322 19.83 5.98 9.86
N SER A 323 21.10 5.79 10.23
CA SER A 323 22.00 4.89 9.49
C SER A 323 21.49 3.44 9.49
N SER A 324 20.87 2.99 10.59
CA SER A 324 20.25 1.66 10.65
C SER A 324 19.03 1.55 9.73
N PHE A 325 18.23 2.62 9.64
CA PHE A 325 17.08 2.69 8.74
C PHE A 325 17.55 2.61 7.27
N GLU A 326 18.51 3.44 6.87
CA GLU A 326 19.04 3.42 5.50
C GLU A 326 19.66 2.08 5.14
N SER A 327 20.35 1.43 6.08
CA SER A 327 20.91 0.10 5.85
C SER A 327 19.86 -0.98 5.63
N GLU A 328 18.66 -0.83 6.20
CA GLU A 328 17.58 -1.83 6.09
C GLU A 328 16.59 -1.51 4.95
N TRP A 329 16.43 -0.22 4.63
CA TRP A 329 15.36 0.28 3.76
C TRP A 329 15.86 1.03 2.51
N GLY A 330 17.14 1.38 2.43
CA GLY A 330 17.69 2.21 1.35
C GLY A 330 17.52 1.64 -0.06
N ASP A 331 17.48 0.32 -0.20
CA ASP A 331 17.34 -0.36 -1.50
C ASP A 331 15.87 -0.60 -1.91
N ARG A 332 14.88 -0.15 -1.12
CA ARG A 332 13.46 -0.45 -1.37
C ARG A 332 12.72 0.61 -2.20
N GLY A 333 13.43 1.52 -2.86
CA GLY A 333 12.80 2.51 -3.73
C GLY A 333 11.95 3.56 -3.01
N ILE A 334 12.15 3.72 -1.70
CA ILE A 334 11.48 4.75 -0.89
C ILE A 334 11.76 6.14 -1.45
N SER A 335 10.71 6.87 -1.77
CA SER A 335 10.75 8.07 -2.62
C SER A 335 11.60 9.21 -2.06
N TYR A 336 11.69 9.35 -0.74
CA TYR A 336 12.49 10.39 -0.08
C TYR A 336 13.95 9.99 0.15
N LEU A 337 14.35 8.76 -0.15
CA LEU A 337 15.75 8.33 -0.17
C LEU A 337 16.37 8.50 -1.58
N ASP A 338 15.62 9.02 -2.56
CA ASP A 338 16.04 9.20 -3.96
C ASP A 338 17.08 10.33 -4.18
N GLY A 339 17.46 11.05 -3.12
CA GLY A 339 18.50 12.08 -3.14
C GLY A 339 18.04 13.46 -3.61
N LYS A 340 16.73 13.73 -3.73
CA LYS A 340 16.20 15.10 -3.80
C LYS A 340 16.36 15.76 -2.44
N GLN A 341 17.40 16.59 -2.32
CA GLN A 341 17.93 17.12 -1.05
C GLN A 341 16.85 17.65 -0.09
N ASP A 342 15.85 18.39 -0.56
CA ASP A 342 14.83 18.97 0.32
C ASP A 342 13.90 17.90 0.94
N ARG A 343 13.59 16.82 0.22
CA ARG A 343 12.65 15.76 0.66
C ARG A 343 13.27 14.86 1.73
N GLU A 344 14.49 14.41 1.48
CA GLU A 344 15.26 13.59 2.42
C GLU A 344 15.48 14.37 3.73
N LEU A 345 15.73 15.67 3.63
CA LEU A 345 15.92 16.55 4.77
C LEU A 345 14.64 16.74 5.59
N ASP A 346 13.49 16.95 4.94
CA ASP A 346 12.21 17.12 5.64
C ASP A 346 11.86 15.87 6.47
N LEU A 347 11.96 14.66 5.90
CA LEU A 347 11.63 13.46 6.66
C LEU A 347 12.68 13.11 7.73
N ARG A 348 13.97 13.30 7.43
CA ARG A 348 15.04 13.15 8.46
C ARG A 348 14.80 14.09 9.64
N ASN A 349 14.47 15.35 9.38
CA ASN A 349 14.16 16.31 10.43
C ASN A 349 12.88 15.92 11.20
N ALA A 350 11.86 15.39 10.52
CA ALA A 350 10.65 14.89 11.17
C ALA A 350 10.94 13.77 12.18
N PHE A 351 11.70 12.75 11.77
CA PHE A 351 12.06 11.65 12.67
C PHE A 351 13.05 12.07 13.76
N LYS A 352 13.90 13.06 13.50
CA LYS A 352 14.73 13.67 14.55
C LYS A 352 13.87 14.39 15.59
N ALA A 353 12.83 15.09 15.17
CA ALA A 353 11.88 15.70 16.10
C ALA A 353 11.09 14.66 16.90
N TYR A 354 10.64 13.55 16.29
CA TYR A 354 10.05 12.44 17.04
C TYR A 354 11.03 11.78 18.02
N HIS A 355 12.30 11.62 17.64
CA HIS A 355 13.35 11.09 18.51
C HIS A 355 13.55 11.98 19.74
N GLU A 356 13.65 13.30 19.55
CA GLU A 356 13.74 14.27 20.65
C GLU A 356 12.47 14.27 21.52
N ALA A 357 11.28 14.19 20.90
CA ALA A 357 10.02 14.07 21.63
C ALA A 357 9.97 12.81 22.53
N MET A 358 10.45 11.67 22.04
CA MET A 358 10.60 10.44 22.83
C MET A 358 11.59 10.64 23.99
N GLN A 359 12.71 11.33 23.77
CA GLN A 359 13.67 11.63 24.83
C GLN A 359 13.07 12.53 25.92
N LEU A 360 12.31 13.57 25.54
CA LEU A 360 11.58 14.42 26.49
C LEU A 360 10.58 13.61 27.29
N ARG A 361 9.86 12.69 26.65
CA ARG A 361 8.94 11.78 27.34
C ARG A 361 9.65 10.94 28.40
N GLN A 362 10.84 10.42 28.10
CA GLN A 362 11.62 9.67 29.09
C GLN A 362 12.04 10.56 30.27
N GLN A 363 12.42 11.82 30.02
CA GLN A 363 12.76 12.79 31.06
C GLN A 363 11.56 13.11 31.97
N GLU A 364 10.35 13.26 31.40
CA GLU A 364 9.12 13.43 32.18
C GLU A 364 8.91 12.26 33.16
N VAL A 365 9.06 11.02 32.67
CA VAL A 365 8.90 9.80 33.47
C VAL A 365 9.94 9.74 34.60
N ASP A 366 11.17 10.11 34.30
CA ASP A 366 12.27 10.12 35.28
C ASP A 366 12.03 11.19 36.37
N LEU A 367 11.60 12.39 35.99
CA LEU A 367 11.24 13.46 36.94
C LEU A 367 10.04 13.09 37.80
N ALA A 368 8.98 12.54 37.21
CA ALA A 368 7.81 12.08 37.95
C ALA A 368 8.17 10.98 38.97
N SER A 369 9.17 10.16 38.66
CA SER A 369 9.66 9.10 39.56
C SER A 369 10.47 9.63 40.75
N ASN A 370 10.98 10.86 40.69
CA ASN A 370 11.78 11.48 41.76
C ASN A 370 10.95 12.09 42.90
N GLY A 371 9.62 12.02 42.81
CA GLY A 371 8.68 12.51 43.84
C GLY A 371 8.02 13.85 43.46
N PRO A 372 7.17 14.39 44.34
CA PRO A 372 6.43 15.63 44.08
C PRO A 372 7.36 16.85 44.03
N GLY A 373 6.93 17.94 43.39
CA GLY A 373 7.68 19.20 43.28
C GLY A 373 8.34 19.45 41.91
N HIS A 374 8.11 18.58 40.93
CA HIS A 374 8.58 18.71 39.54
C HIS A 374 7.44 19.01 38.55
N GLU A 375 6.26 19.42 39.03
CA GLU A 375 5.07 19.56 38.19
C GLU A 375 5.28 20.57 37.06
N GLN A 376 5.93 21.70 37.34
CA GLN A 376 6.24 22.73 36.34
C GLN A 376 7.30 22.26 35.32
N ASP A 377 8.29 21.50 35.77
CA ASP A 377 9.33 20.95 34.88
C ASP A 377 8.72 19.93 33.91
N ILE A 378 7.84 19.06 34.42
CA ILE A 378 7.12 18.05 33.63
C ILE A 378 6.19 18.73 32.61
N GLU A 379 5.46 19.78 33.02
CA GLU A 379 4.60 20.56 32.13
C GLU A 379 5.40 21.21 30.99
N ALA A 380 6.53 21.85 31.30
CA ALA A 380 7.40 22.45 30.29
C ALA A 380 7.98 21.42 29.30
N LEU A 381 8.34 20.22 29.77
CA LEU A 381 8.77 19.12 28.90
C LEU A 381 7.63 18.63 28.00
N ALA A 382 6.41 18.51 28.53
CA ALA A 382 5.24 18.07 27.78
C ALA A 382 4.81 19.08 26.71
N ASP A 383 4.87 20.37 27.02
CA ASP A 383 4.62 21.44 26.03
C ASP A 383 5.66 21.38 24.91
N ARG A 384 6.94 21.31 25.27
CA ARG A 384 8.02 21.21 24.28
C ARG A 384 7.90 19.95 23.42
N ARG A 385 7.51 18.83 24.01
CA ARG A 385 7.22 17.58 23.29
C ARG A 385 6.06 17.77 22.31
N SER A 386 5.01 18.48 22.70
CA SER A 386 3.85 18.78 21.84
C SER A 386 4.24 19.64 20.62
N GLU A 387 5.13 20.62 20.80
CA GLU A 387 5.69 21.41 19.69
C GLU A 387 6.46 20.54 18.69
N LEU A 388 7.35 19.69 19.19
CA LEU A 388 8.14 18.78 18.35
C LEU A 388 7.26 17.78 17.60
N MET A 389 6.18 17.31 18.22
CA MET A 389 5.18 16.45 17.59
C MET A 389 4.44 17.17 16.46
N LEU A 390 4.01 18.42 16.67
CA LEU A 390 3.38 19.23 15.62
C LEU A 390 4.34 19.47 14.45
N TYR A 391 5.59 19.84 14.75
CA TYR A 391 6.62 20.03 13.74
C TYR A 391 6.88 18.75 12.93
N ALA A 392 7.07 17.62 13.61
CA ALA A 392 7.28 16.33 12.98
C ALA A 392 6.09 15.93 12.10
N ASN A 393 4.86 15.99 12.63
CA ASN A 393 3.64 15.67 11.88
C ASN A 393 3.53 16.53 10.62
N THR A 394 3.83 17.84 10.71
CA THR A 394 3.75 18.77 9.58
C THR A 394 4.77 18.44 8.49
N LEU A 395 6.01 18.11 8.87
CA LEU A 395 7.04 17.69 7.91
C LEU A 395 6.70 16.37 7.22
N VAL A 396 6.16 15.39 7.96
CA VAL A 396 5.65 14.14 7.36
C VAL A 396 4.49 14.45 6.41
N GLY A 397 3.57 15.33 6.81
CA GLY A 397 2.45 15.78 5.97
C GLY A 397 2.91 16.46 4.68
N LEU A 398 3.95 17.30 4.73
CA LEU A 398 4.54 17.90 3.53
C LEU A 398 5.02 16.84 2.54
N GLN A 399 5.77 15.85 3.03
CA GLN A 399 6.27 14.73 2.23
C GLN A 399 5.13 13.88 1.68
N GLU A 400 4.17 13.50 2.54
CA GLU A 400 2.96 12.76 2.18
C GLU A 400 2.24 13.44 1.01
N GLN A 401 1.94 14.72 1.15
CA GLN A 401 1.15 15.45 0.18
C GLN A 401 1.90 15.69 -1.14
N GLU A 402 3.23 15.67 -1.13
CA GLU A 402 4.02 15.72 -2.35
C GLU A 402 4.00 14.37 -3.09
N ILE A 403 4.02 13.25 -2.34
CA ILE A 403 3.93 11.89 -2.89
C ILE A 403 2.58 11.68 -3.59
N VAL A 404 1.48 12.12 -2.98
CA VAL A 404 0.12 11.92 -3.52
C VAL A 404 -0.37 13.05 -4.41
N GLN A 405 0.42 14.11 -4.63
CA GLN A 405 -0.01 15.22 -5.48
C GLN A 405 -0.49 14.78 -6.88
N PRO A 406 0.18 13.85 -7.59
CA PRO A 406 -0.30 13.37 -8.88
C PRO A 406 -1.68 12.72 -8.79
N GLU A 407 -1.90 11.85 -7.79
CA GLU A 407 -3.17 11.17 -7.57
C GLU A 407 -4.28 12.13 -7.14
N VAL A 408 -3.95 13.18 -6.37
CA VAL A 408 -4.88 14.24 -6.01
C VAL A 408 -5.25 15.09 -7.22
N GLU A 409 -4.28 15.45 -8.07
CA GLU A 409 -4.55 16.21 -9.31
C GLU A 409 -5.46 15.44 -10.25
N GLU A 410 -5.17 14.16 -10.50
CA GLU A 410 -6.00 13.29 -11.35
C GLU A 410 -7.36 13.00 -10.69
N GLY A 411 -7.38 12.71 -9.39
CA GLY A 411 -8.58 12.42 -8.62
C GLY A 411 -9.49 13.60 -8.36
N MET A 412 -8.99 14.84 -8.46
CA MET A 412 -9.76 16.07 -8.28
C MET A 412 -10.00 16.83 -9.60
N GLN A 413 -9.59 16.28 -10.74
CA GLN A 413 -10.01 16.83 -12.06
C GLN A 413 -11.52 17.00 -12.07
N THR A 414 -12.03 18.14 -12.53
CA THR A 414 -13.45 18.46 -12.33
C THR A 414 -14.30 18.13 -13.56
N LEU A 415 -15.60 17.90 -13.36
CA LEU A 415 -16.61 17.85 -14.43
C LEU A 415 -16.59 19.06 -15.39
N ALA A 416 -15.98 20.18 -14.98
CA ALA A 416 -15.87 21.39 -15.80
C ALA A 416 -14.93 21.22 -17.01
N ASP A 417 -13.94 20.33 -16.91
CA ASP A 417 -13.00 20.03 -18.00
C ASP A 417 -13.63 19.16 -19.11
N LEU A 418 -14.83 18.61 -18.85
CA LEU A 418 -15.59 17.73 -19.74
C LEU A 418 -16.71 18.45 -20.53
N GLY A 419 -16.83 19.77 -20.43
CA GLY A 419 -17.86 20.56 -21.13
C GLY A 419 -19.18 20.68 -20.34
N PRO A 420 -20.29 21.13 -20.97
CA PRO A 420 -21.43 21.76 -20.29
C PRO A 420 -22.37 20.72 -19.66
N VAL A 421 -21.86 19.90 -18.75
CA VAL A 421 -22.67 19.12 -17.81
C VAL A 421 -22.57 19.81 -16.46
N ASN A 422 -23.11 21.03 -16.41
CA ASN A 422 -23.41 21.70 -15.16
C ASN A 422 -24.90 21.52 -14.88
N PRO A 423 -25.34 20.45 -14.20
CA PRO A 423 -26.67 20.40 -13.64
C PRO A 423 -26.68 21.26 -12.36
N LYS A 424 -26.65 22.59 -12.58
CA LYS A 424 -26.94 23.66 -11.61
C LYS A 424 -25.89 23.92 -10.50
N GLY A 425 -24.87 24.72 -10.82
CA GLY A 425 -24.27 25.71 -9.90
C GLY A 425 -23.76 25.22 -8.54
N ALA A 426 -23.57 23.92 -8.34
CA ALA A 426 -23.03 23.33 -7.12
C ALA A 426 -21.60 22.87 -7.42
N ALA A 427 -20.63 23.72 -7.04
CA ALA A 427 -19.21 23.41 -7.03
C ALA A 427 -18.88 22.59 -5.77
N ALA A 428 -19.42 21.38 -5.66
CA ALA A 428 -19.07 20.46 -4.58
C ALA A 428 -17.92 19.54 -5.03
N PRO A 429 -16.87 19.34 -4.22
CA PRO A 429 -15.82 18.38 -4.51
C PRO A 429 -16.36 16.95 -4.56
N TRP A 430 -15.66 16.05 -5.27
CA TRP A 430 -16.04 14.64 -5.38
C TRP A 430 -15.87 13.85 -4.08
N VAL A 431 -14.98 14.31 -3.20
CA VAL A 431 -14.64 13.69 -1.92
C VAL A 431 -15.27 14.50 -0.80
N ASP A 432 -16.03 13.82 0.07
CA ASP A 432 -16.51 14.38 1.33
C ASP A 432 -15.47 14.05 2.41
N PHE A 433 -15.02 15.05 3.18
CA PHE A 433 -14.10 14.84 4.31
C PHE A 433 -14.82 15.21 5.61
N HIS A 434 -15.12 14.23 6.45
CA HIS A 434 -15.78 14.42 7.74
C HIS A 434 -14.81 14.92 8.81
N VAL A 435 -14.82 16.22 9.12
CA VAL A 435 -14.06 16.79 10.24
C VAL A 435 -14.51 16.21 11.60
N PRO A 436 -13.58 15.85 12.52
CA PRO A 436 -13.93 15.44 13.88
C PRO A 436 -14.76 16.50 14.62
N GLY A 437 -15.88 16.09 15.22
CA GLY A 437 -16.79 16.96 15.97
C GLY A 437 -18.09 17.34 15.23
N ASP A 438 -18.14 17.14 13.92
CA ASP A 438 -19.33 17.43 13.12
C ASP A 438 -20.43 16.37 13.21
N LYS A 439 -21.69 16.82 13.05
CA LYS A 439 -22.83 15.92 12.95
C LYS A 439 -22.96 15.37 11.53
N PRO A 440 -23.26 14.08 11.34
CA PRO A 440 -23.55 13.52 10.03
C PRO A 440 -24.74 14.27 9.37
N GLY A 441 -24.55 14.78 8.15
CA GLY A 441 -25.62 15.29 7.29
C GLY A 441 -25.85 16.81 7.21
N SER A 442 -24.94 17.67 7.68
CA SER A 442 -24.96 19.10 7.31
C SER A 442 -24.39 19.31 5.90
N GLU A 443 -24.97 20.21 5.10
CA GLU A 443 -24.37 20.69 3.85
C GLU A 443 -23.03 21.36 4.18
N ARG A 444 -21.91 20.69 3.89
CA ARG A 444 -20.58 21.20 4.25
C ARG A 444 -19.95 21.98 3.10
N ARG A 445 -19.73 23.26 3.38
CA ARG A 445 -18.59 23.99 2.83
C ARG A 445 -17.43 23.70 3.79
N PHE A 446 -16.20 23.55 3.32
CA PHE A 446 -15.02 23.56 4.20
C PHE A 446 -14.88 24.97 4.78
N ASP A 447 -15.70 25.29 5.78
CA ASP A 447 -15.77 26.61 6.41
C ASP A 447 -15.23 26.46 7.83
N THR A 448 -13.91 26.59 7.95
CA THR A 448 -13.23 26.45 9.23
C THR A 448 -13.67 27.53 10.23
N ASP A 449 -14.18 28.67 9.75
CA ASP A 449 -14.67 29.79 10.58
C ASP A 449 -15.93 29.39 11.40
N SER A 450 -16.67 28.37 10.98
CA SER A 450 -17.84 27.84 11.73
C SER A 450 -17.62 26.50 12.41
N ASP A 451 -16.73 25.67 11.87
CA ASP A 451 -16.65 24.24 12.25
C ASP A 451 -15.51 23.94 13.24
N PHE A 452 -14.58 24.88 13.40
CA PHE A 452 -13.44 24.76 14.30
C PHE A 452 -13.58 25.78 15.44
N PRO A 453 -14.37 25.48 16.50
CA PRO A 453 -14.30 26.30 17.70
C PRO A 453 -12.86 26.19 18.21
N VAL A 454 -12.08 27.29 18.16
CA VAL A 454 -10.70 27.37 18.67
C VAL A 454 -10.62 26.54 19.94
N SER A 455 -10.06 25.34 19.84
CA SER A 455 -9.89 24.50 21.00
C SER A 455 -8.96 25.30 21.91
N GLY A 456 -9.26 25.36 23.21
CA GLY A 456 -8.35 26.01 24.16
C GLY A 456 -6.97 25.33 24.22
N ASP A 457 -6.77 24.28 23.42
CA ASP A 457 -5.68 23.32 23.46
C ASP A 457 -4.84 23.32 22.17
N ARG A 458 -5.02 24.31 21.27
CA ARG A 458 -4.14 24.50 20.09
C ARG A 458 -2.69 24.61 20.51
N VAL A 459 -1.82 23.86 19.84
CA VAL A 459 -0.37 23.91 20.06
C VAL A 459 0.25 25.02 19.21
N ASN A 460 1.06 25.85 19.85
CA ASN A 460 1.83 26.92 19.20
C ASN A 460 3.31 26.53 19.16
N LEU A 461 4.03 26.98 18.14
CA LEU A 461 5.43 26.61 17.89
C LEU A 461 6.39 27.71 18.35
N ASP A 462 6.64 27.82 19.65
CA ASP A 462 7.46 28.93 20.18
C ASP A 462 8.94 28.57 20.43
N GLY A 463 9.32 27.31 20.18
CA GLY A 463 10.66 26.81 20.50
C GLY A 463 11.61 26.67 19.31
N GLN A 464 12.89 26.40 19.62
CA GLN A 464 13.96 26.21 18.64
C GLN A 464 14.25 24.74 18.36
N PHE A 465 14.57 24.38 17.12
CA PHE A 465 15.00 23.03 16.75
C PHE A 465 16.35 23.05 16.05
N THR A 466 17.21 22.07 16.34
CA THR A 466 18.46 21.91 15.57
C THR A 466 18.23 20.89 14.48
N THR A 467 18.33 21.27 13.21
CA THR A 467 18.14 20.36 12.09
C THR A 467 19.26 19.32 12.02
N VAL A 468 19.09 18.30 11.20
CA VAL A 468 20.12 17.27 10.93
C VAL A 468 21.37 17.90 10.30
N GLY A 469 21.23 19.05 9.61
CA GLY A 469 22.34 19.85 9.11
C GLY A 469 23.10 20.64 10.18
N GLY A 470 22.65 20.61 11.44
CA GLY A 470 23.24 21.33 12.57
C GLY A 470 22.83 22.81 12.66
N GLU A 471 21.85 23.25 11.89
CA GLU A 471 21.29 24.60 11.94
C GLU A 471 20.23 24.69 13.04
N THR A 472 20.31 25.70 13.91
CA THR A 472 19.24 25.99 14.87
C THR A 472 18.24 26.93 14.23
N VAL A 473 16.98 26.51 14.18
CA VAL A 473 15.85 27.22 13.58
C VAL A 473 14.77 27.50 14.61
N GLU A 474 14.05 28.60 14.46
CA GLU A 474 12.77 28.82 15.15
C GLU A 474 11.69 28.00 14.44
N LEU A 475 10.92 27.21 15.20
CA LEU A 475 9.96 26.27 14.63
C LEU A 475 8.81 26.96 13.88
N ASP A 476 8.29 28.06 14.42
CA ASP A 476 7.25 28.86 13.79
C ASP A 476 7.74 29.49 12.48
N GLU A 477 8.89 30.16 12.50
CA GLU A 477 9.43 30.89 11.35
C GLU A 477 9.67 29.95 10.17
N VAL A 478 10.31 28.80 10.39
CA VAL A 478 10.60 27.85 9.31
C VAL A 478 9.34 27.23 8.73
N LEU A 479 8.39 26.80 9.56
CA LEU A 479 7.14 26.25 9.03
C LEU A 479 6.28 27.31 8.37
N HIS A 480 6.21 28.52 8.93
CA HIS A 480 5.50 29.64 8.34
C HIS A 480 6.07 29.99 6.95
N ASP A 481 7.38 30.22 6.86
CA ASP A 481 8.05 30.54 5.60
C ASP A 481 7.84 29.43 4.55
N ARG A 482 7.92 28.17 4.99
CA ARG A 482 7.64 27.02 4.12
C ARG A 482 6.21 27.05 3.61
N LEU A 483 5.21 27.15 4.49
CA LEU A 483 3.79 27.15 4.09
C LEU A 483 3.43 28.36 3.21
N VAL A 484 3.92 29.56 3.53
CA VAL A 484 3.76 30.76 2.69
C VAL A 484 4.34 30.53 1.29
N SER A 485 5.54 29.95 1.20
CA SER A 485 6.20 29.68 -0.08
C SER A 485 5.39 28.74 -0.98
N LEU A 486 4.58 27.84 -0.41
CA LEU A 486 3.76 26.88 -1.14
C LEU A 486 2.45 27.49 -1.65
N ARG A 487 1.83 28.41 -0.91
CA ARG A 487 0.58 29.07 -1.35
C ARG A 487 0.81 30.09 -2.45
N GLY A 488 1.93 30.82 -2.39
CA GLY A 488 2.20 31.93 -3.30
C GLY A 488 1.30 33.15 -3.06
N ASP A 489 0.62 33.23 -1.92
CA ASP A 489 -0.08 34.42 -1.43
C ASP A 489 0.53 34.92 -0.10
N ASN A 490 0.07 36.09 0.35
CA ASN A 490 0.57 36.72 1.58
C ASN A 490 -0.37 36.47 2.78
N LYS A 491 -1.23 35.45 2.72
CA LYS A 491 -2.04 35.10 3.88
C LYS A 491 -1.15 34.43 4.91
N ASP A 492 -1.39 34.74 6.17
CA ASP A 492 -0.68 34.10 7.27
C ASP A 492 -1.18 32.64 7.41
N PRO A 493 -0.36 31.62 7.11
CA PRO A 493 -0.76 30.22 7.24
C PRO A 493 -0.92 29.77 8.69
N SER A 494 -0.61 30.63 9.67
CA SER A 494 -0.87 30.35 11.09
C SER A 494 -2.23 30.89 11.56
N ASP A 495 -2.86 31.75 10.77
CA ASP A 495 -4.17 32.34 11.05
C ASP A 495 -5.28 31.26 10.86
N PRO A 496 -6.04 30.90 11.91
CA PRO A 496 -7.13 29.92 11.79
C PRO A 496 -8.16 30.28 10.71
N ASP A 497 -8.37 31.56 10.44
CA ASP A 497 -9.27 32.03 9.38
C ASP A 497 -8.70 31.76 7.97
N SER A 498 -7.42 31.37 7.89
CA SER A 498 -6.72 30.95 6.66
C SER A 498 -6.67 29.43 6.47
N ALA A 499 -7.24 28.65 7.39
CA ALA A 499 -7.26 27.18 7.35
C ALA A 499 -8.21 26.62 6.27
N ALA A 500 -9.23 27.40 5.86
CA ALA A 500 -10.16 27.00 4.80
C ALA A 500 -9.46 26.91 3.43
N THR A 501 -9.81 25.87 2.66
CA THR A 501 -9.37 25.71 1.28
C THR A 501 -10.56 25.58 0.33
N ASP A 502 -10.62 26.47 -0.66
CA ASP A 502 -11.53 26.36 -1.81
C ASP A 502 -10.94 25.48 -2.93
N HIS A 503 -9.66 25.10 -2.82
CA HIS A 503 -8.87 24.47 -3.88
C HIS A 503 -7.98 23.35 -3.32
N TRP A 504 -8.59 22.21 -2.99
CA TRP A 504 -7.89 21.03 -2.47
C TRP A 504 -6.82 20.47 -3.43
N GLU A 505 -6.96 20.71 -4.73
CA GLU A 505 -5.96 20.35 -5.75
C GLU A 505 -4.66 21.15 -5.61
N ARG A 506 -4.71 22.35 -5.00
CA ARG A 506 -3.53 23.18 -4.79
C ARG A 506 -2.79 22.74 -3.53
N TYR A 507 -1.57 22.24 -3.75
CA TYR A 507 -0.69 21.76 -2.70
C TYR A 507 -0.56 22.73 -1.50
N GLY A 508 -0.32 24.02 -1.73
CA GLY A 508 -0.16 25.01 -0.65
C GLY A 508 -1.42 25.26 0.18
N ASP A 509 -2.59 25.33 -0.46
CA ASP A 509 -3.86 25.53 0.26
C ASP A 509 -4.20 24.28 1.10
N ARG A 510 -3.96 23.08 0.55
CA ARG A 510 -4.16 21.81 1.27
C ARG A 510 -3.22 21.63 2.46
N MET A 511 -1.94 21.99 2.29
CA MET A 511 -0.97 21.91 3.39
C MET A 511 -1.29 22.88 4.52
N THR A 512 -1.83 24.05 4.21
CA THR A 512 -2.29 25.00 5.24
C THR A 512 -3.41 24.37 6.07
N TYR A 513 -4.42 23.77 5.42
CA TYR A 513 -5.48 23.05 6.13
C TYR A 513 -4.92 21.92 7.02
N ILE A 514 -4.02 21.09 6.50
CA ILE A 514 -3.43 19.96 7.24
C ILE A 514 -2.64 20.44 8.47
N TYR A 515 -1.88 21.54 8.34
CA TYR A 515 -1.18 22.14 9.48
C TYR A 515 -2.16 22.54 10.59
N HIS A 516 -3.26 23.20 10.25
CA HIS A 516 -4.30 23.58 11.21
C HIS A 516 -4.95 22.38 11.87
N LEU A 517 -5.29 21.35 11.08
CA LEU A 517 -5.80 20.08 11.59
C LEU A 517 -4.86 19.48 12.65
N PHE A 518 -3.55 19.45 12.38
CA PHE A 518 -2.57 18.96 13.34
C PHE A 518 -2.46 19.83 14.60
N ALA A 519 -2.38 21.15 14.42
CA ALA A 519 -2.20 22.09 15.52
C ALA A 519 -3.38 22.09 16.50
N GLU A 520 -4.60 21.92 15.99
CA GLU A 520 -5.84 22.06 16.76
C GLU A 520 -6.34 20.75 17.37
N TYR A 521 -6.11 19.61 16.69
CA TYR A 521 -6.69 18.32 17.09
C TYR A 521 -5.69 17.33 17.64
N GLN A 522 -4.38 17.61 17.67
CA GLN A 522 -3.46 16.58 18.16
C GLN A 522 -3.73 16.15 19.62
N ARG A 523 -4.41 16.98 20.42
CA ARG A 523 -4.82 16.63 21.80
C ARG A 523 -6.27 16.13 21.90
N ASP A 524 -6.96 15.94 20.78
CA ASP A 524 -8.36 15.49 20.77
C ASP A 524 -8.45 13.97 20.98
N ASP A 525 -9.04 13.56 22.10
CA ASP A 525 -9.27 12.16 22.49
C ASP A 525 -10.01 11.35 21.41
N SER A 526 -10.85 11.98 20.58
CA SER A 526 -11.63 11.30 19.55
C SER A 526 -10.76 10.70 18.45
N LEU A 527 -9.59 11.29 18.15
CA LEU A 527 -8.63 10.77 17.17
C LEU A 527 -8.00 9.44 17.59
N PHE A 528 -7.99 9.13 18.89
CA PHE A 528 -7.45 7.89 19.42
C PHE A 528 -8.47 6.76 19.48
N THR A 529 -9.71 7.01 19.03
CA THR A 529 -10.75 5.99 18.96
C THR A 529 -10.32 4.91 17.97
N SER A 530 -10.35 3.64 18.40
CA SER A 530 -9.96 2.54 17.53
C SER A 530 -10.82 2.53 16.25
N PRO A 531 -10.20 2.52 15.06
CA PRO A 531 -10.94 2.47 13.80
C PRO A 531 -11.73 1.16 13.67
N ARG A 532 -11.34 0.09 14.39
CA ARG A 532 -12.09 -1.17 14.45
C ARG A 532 -13.49 -0.99 15.04
N VAL A 533 -13.68 -0.07 15.98
CA VAL A 533 -15.01 0.28 16.51
C VAL A 533 -15.86 0.96 15.42
N ALA A 534 -15.23 1.80 14.60
CA ALA A 534 -15.89 2.43 13.45
C ALA A 534 -16.21 1.40 12.34
N PHE A 535 -15.27 0.52 11.97
CA PHE A 535 -15.47 -0.57 11.00
C PHE A 535 -16.52 -1.58 11.46
N GLU A 536 -16.46 -2.07 12.70
CA GLU A 536 -17.44 -3.03 13.23
C GLU A 536 -18.86 -2.47 13.26
N SER A 537 -19.01 -1.15 13.46
CA SER A 537 -20.31 -0.48 13.36
C SER A 537 -20.84 -0.44 11.92
N ARG A 538 -19.95 -0.27 10.92
CA ARG A 538 -20.27 -0.28 9.49
C ARG A 538 -20.54 -1.67 8.94
N ALA A 539 -19.71 -2.66 9.26
CA ALA A 539 -19.94 -4.06 8.92
C ALA A 539 -21.28 -4.57 9.50
N LYS A 540 -21.66 -4.10 10.70
CA LYS A 540 -23.00 -4.36 11.26
C LYS A 540 -24.11 -3.60 10.52
N ALA A 541 -23.88 -2.40 10.00
CA ALA A 541 -24.89 -1.67 9.23
C ALA A 541 -25.15 -2.34 7.86
N LEU A 542 -24.09 -2.75 7.16
CA LEU A 542 -24.17 -3.48 5.88
C LEU A 542 -24.80 -4.87 6.04
N ASN A 543 -24.44 -5.63 7.08
CA ASN A 543 -25.04 -6.94 7.35
C ASN A 543 -26.48 -6.90 7.90
N ASN A 544 -26.96 -5.72 8.32
CA ASN A 544 -28.34 -5.53 8.76
C ASN A 544 -29.21 -4.81 7.71
N ASP A 545 -28.68 -4.55 6.51
CA ASP A 545 -29.48 -4.05 5.39
C ASP A 545 -30.29 -5.20 4.78
N PRO A 546 -31.64 -5.19 4.90
CA PRO A 546 -32.49 -6.24 4.36
C PRO A 546 -32.57 -6.25 2.82
N GLU A 547 -32.00 -5.25 2.13
CA GLU A 547 -32.01 -5.16 0.65
C GLU A 547 -30.77 -5.76 -0.02
N LEU A 548 -29.70 -6.02 0.72
CA LEU A 548 -28.54 -6.75 0.19
C LEU A 548 -28.76 -8.27 0.31
N PRO A 549 -28.52 -9.06 -0.76
CA PRO A 549 -28.61 -10.51 -0.65
C PRO A 549 -27.58 -10.99 0.40
N PRO A 550 -27.93 -11.95 1.25
CA PRO A 550 -26.98 -12.51 2.21
C PRO A 550 -25.80 -13.10 1.43
N GLY A 551 -24.59 -12.63 1.76
CA GLY A 551 -23.31 -13.12 1.22
C GLY A 551 -23.04 -14.58 1.55
#